data_AF-K1N7D4-F1
#
_entry.id   AF-K1N7D4-F1
#
_cell.length_a   1.000
_cell.length_b   1.000
_cell.length_c   1.000
_cell.angle_alpha   90.00
_cell.angle_beta   90.00
_cell.angle_gamma   90.00
#
_symmetry.space_group_name_H-M   'P 1'
#
loop_
_entity.id
_entity.type
_entity.pdbx_description
1 polymer ?
#
loop_
_entity_poly.entity_id
_entity_poly.type
_entity_poly.pdbx_seq_one_letter_code
_entity_poly.pdbx_strand_id
1 'polypeptide(L)'
;MLYPYAEFPGELSITYSQIMVDDNVKGGKKLLVHFEQPTDYGFKEARYELPDYKEIYNYDFTPSETRNNLDILKRNESLIWKCAEEEKTST
;
A
#
# COMPACT_ATOMS: atom_id res chain seq x y z
N MET A 1 12.07 3.26 -3.92
CA MET A 1 11.31 4.53 -3.99
C MET A 1 9.84 4.23 -3.75
N LEU A 2 9.05 5.23 -3.33
CA LEU A 2 7.60 5.13 -3.21
C LEU A 2 6.94 5.95 -4.31
N TYR A 3 5.89 5.39 -4.90
CA TYR A 3 5.14 5.96 -6.00
C TYR A 3 3.70 6.21 -5.57
N PRO A 4 3.08 7.35 -5.93
CA PRO A 4 1.71 7.65 -5.55
C PRO A 4 0.73 6.72 -6.26
N TYR A 5 -0.27 6.22 -5.52
CA TYR A 5 -1.44 5.53 -6.07
C TYR A 5 -2.68 6.41 -6.00
N ALA A 6 -3.00 6.92 -4.81
CA ALA A 6 -4.16 7.77 -4.57
C ALA A 6 -3.87 8.75 -3.44
N GLU A 7 -4.40 9.96 -3.57
CA GLU A 7 -4.30 11.01 -2.55
C GLU A 7 -5.68 11.61 -2.31
N PHE A 8 -6.10 11.60 -1.04
CA PHE A 8 -7.30 12.23 -0.53
C PHE A 8 -6.83 13.38 0.39
N PRO A 9 -6.82 14.63 -0.08
CA PRO A 9 -6.17 15.73 0.60
C PRO A 9 -6.67 15.92 2.04
N GLY A 10 -5.75 15.87 3.01
CA GLY A 10 -6.06 15.99 4.43
C GLY A 10 -6.68 14.75 5.07
N GLU A 11 -6.86 13.66 4.32
CA GLU A 11 -7.53 12.45 4.79
C GLU A 11 -6.66 11.21 4.69
N LEU A 12 -6.12 10.88 3.51
CA LEU A 12 -5.38 9.65 3.30
C LEU A 12 -4.48 9.74 2.06
N SER A 13 -3.22 9.33 2.20
CA SER A 13 -2.30 9.10 1.10
C SER A 13 -2.00 7.60 0.98
N ILE A 14 -2.06 7.08 -0.24
CA ILE A 14 -1.73 5.70 -0.57
C ILE A 14 -0.59 5.70 -1.58
N THR A 15 0.52 5.08 -1.21
CA THR A 15 1.70 4.92 -2.07
C THR A 15 2.13 3.46 -2.14
N TYR A 16 2.92 3.10 -3.14
CA TYR A 16 3.46 1.75 -3.29
C TYR A 16 4.95 1.75 -3.59
N SER A 17 5.64 0.68 -3.22
CA SER A 17 7.06 0.47 -3.55
C SER A 17 7.26 0.07 -5.01
N GLN A 18 8.49 0.06 -5.49
CA GLN A 18 8.82 -0.73 -6.69
C GLN A 18 8.43 -2.21 -6.52
N ILE A 19 8.19 -2.91 -7.63
CA ILE A 19 8.00 -4.36 -7.65
C ILE A 19 9.29 -5.05 -7.19
N MET A 20 9.19 -5.89 -6.17
CA MET A 20 10.28 -6.72 -5.67
C MET A 20 10.06 -8.18 -6.07
N VAL A 21 11.14 -8.89 -6.37
CA VAL A 21 11.09 -10.34 -6.62
C VAL A 21 11.24 -11.06 -5.28
N ASP A 22 10.35 -12.00 -4.99
CA ASP A 22 10.38 -12.83 -3.78
C ASP A 22 9.77 -14.20 -4.08
N ASP A 23 10.60 -15.24 -4.13
CA ASP A 23 10.20 -16.60 -4.48
C ASP A 23 9.29 -17.26 -3.43
N ASN A 24 9.23 -16.69 -2.22
CA ASN A 24 8.34 -17.19 -1.17
C ASN A 24 6.91 -16.65 -1.28
N VAL A 25 6.69 -15.66 -2.16
CA VAL A 25 5.41 -15.02 -2.37
C VAL A 25 4.73 -15.59 -3.62
N LYS A 26 3.41 -15.75 -3.55
CA LYS A 26 2.63 -16.24 -4.71
C LYS A 26 2.84 -15.33 -5.92
N GLY A 27 3.29 -15.90 -7.03
CA GLY A 27 3.58 -15.16 -8.26
C GLY A 27 5.00 -14.56 -8.31
N GLY A 28 5.86 -14.84 -7.33
CA GLY A 28 7.28 -14.48 -7.33
C GLY A 28 7.56 -12.99 -7.23
N LYS A 29 6.53 -12.18 -6.97
CA LYS A 29 6.59 -10.72 -6.94
C LYS A 29 5.80 -10.20 -5.77
N LYS A 30 6.27 -9.11 -5.17
CA LYS A 30 5.56 -8.39 -4.13
C LYS A 30 5.67 -6.87 -4.25
N LEU A 31 4.69 -6.20 -3.65
CA LEU A 31 4.65 -4.76 -3.45
C LEU A 31 4.42 -4.46 -1.97
N LEU A 32 5.00 -3.37 -1.48
CA LEU A 32 4.60 -2.76 -0.22
C LEU A 32 3.70 -1.58 -0.52
N VAL A 33 2.49 -1.59 0.03
CA VAL A 33 1.53 -0.50 -0.07
C VAL A 33 1.47 0.21 1.27
N HIS A 34 1.67 1.52 1.24
CA HIS A 34 1.75 2.39 2.40
C HIS A 34 0.49 3.25 2.46
N PHE A 35 -0.10 3.33 3.65
CA PHE A 35 -1.22 4.19 3.98
C PHE A 35 -0.73 5.20 5.01
N GLU A 36 -0.93 6.48 4.74
CA GLU A 36 -0.59 7.57 5.66
C GLU A 36 -1.80 8.48 5.81
N GLN A 37 -2.26 8.69 7.04
CA GLN A 37 -3.38 9.57 7.36
C GLN A 37 -2.92 10.65 8.33
N PRO A 38 -3.03 11.95 7.97
CA PRO A 38 -2.67 13.04 8.88
C PRO A 38 -3.59 13.09 10.09
N THR A 39 -3.05 13.59 11.19
CA THR A 39 -3.74 13.83 12.46
C THR A 39 -3.28 15.17 13.01
N ASP A 40 -3.95 15.67 14.06
CA ASP A 40 -3.58 16.92 14.73
C ASP A 40 -2.15 16.90 15.32
N TYR A 41 -1.57 15.70 15.51
CA TYR A 41 -0.29 15.50 16.20
C TYR A 41 0.78 14.76 15.38
N GLY A 42 0.55 14.52 14.09
CA GLY A 42 1.44 13.72 13.24
C GLY A 42 0.65 12.88 12.23
N PHE A 43 1.03 11.62 12.06
CA PHE A 43 0.41 10.73 11.08
C PHE A 43 0.11 9.34 11.68
N LYS A 44 -1.01 8.76 11.26
CA LYS A 44 -1.20 7.31 11.31
C LYS A 44 -0.52 6.71 10.09
N GLU A 45 0.09 5.55 10.27
CA GLU A 45 0.84 4.89 9.21
C GLU A 45 0.54 3.39 9.20
N ALA A 46 0.32 2.81 8.03
CA ALA A 46 0.25 1.37 7.87
C ALA A 46 0.97 0.93 6.60
N ARG A 47 1.49 -0.30 6.64
CA ARG A 47 2.15 -0.93 5.49
C ARG A 47 1.66 -2.35 5.32
N TYR A 48 1.24 -2.67 4.11
CA TYR A 48 0.74 -3.98 3.73
C TYR A 48 1.55 -4.55 2.57
N GLU A 49 1.73 -5.87 2.56
CA GLU A 49 2.34 -6.60 1.45
C GLU A 49 1.26 -7.13 0.50
N LEU A 50 1.40 -6.91 -0.81
CA LEU A 50 0.65 -7.61 -1.85
C LEU A 50 1.49 -8.75 -2.43
N PRO A 51 0.88 -9.89 -2.81
CA PRO A 51 -0.57 -10.18 -2.82
C PRO A 51 -1.11 -10.78 -1.52
N ASP A 52 -0.27 -11.03 -0.51
CA ASP A 52 -0.68 -11.80 0.68
C ASP A 52 -1.50 -10.99 1.70
N TYR A 53 -1.62 -9.69 1.49
CA TYR A 53 -2.29 -8.71 2.38
C TYR A 53 -1.74 -8.72 3.82
N LYS A 54 -0.47 -9.09 3.97
CA LYS A 54 0.18 -9.16 5.28
C LYS A 54 0.40 -7.74 5.81
N GLU A 55 -0.08 -7.46 7.02
CA GLU A 55 0.28 -6.24 7.73
C GLU A 55 1.74 -6.34 8.19
N ILE A 56 2.58 -5.44 7.68
CA ILE A 56 4.01 -5.35 8.00
C ILE A 56 4.24 -4.34 9.12
N TYR A 57 3.43 -3.28 9.14
CA TYR A 57 3.53 -2.20 10.10
C TYR A 57 2.17 -1.53 10.27
N ASN A 58 1.88 -1.12 11.50
CA ASN A 58 0.70 -0.34 11.84
C ASN A 58 1.04 0.57 13.03
N TYR A 59 0.81 1.87 12.84
CA TYR A 59 0.90 2.90 13.84
C TYR A 59 -0.40 3.69 13.86
N ASP A 60 -1.11 3.57 14.99
CA ASP A 60 -2.34 4.30 15.34
C ASP A 60 -3.57 4.12 14.43
N PHE A 61 -3.55 3.18 13.48
CA PHE A 61 -4.80 2.71 12.87
C PHE A 61 -5.51 1.72 13.79
N THR A 62 -6.77 2.02 14.11
CA THR A 62 -7.63 1.14 14.91
C THR A 62 -7.97 -0.14 14.14
N PRO A 63 -8.41 -1.23 14.81
CA PRO A 63 -8.83 -2.45 14.13
C PRO A 63 -9.96 -2.26 13.10
N SER A 64 -10.82 -1.26 13.27
CA SER A 64 -11.81 -0.85 12.26
C SER A 64 -11.16 -0.20 11.04
N GLU A 65 -10.23 0.73 11.26
CA GLU A 65 -9.54 1.42 10.16
C GLU A 65 -8.61 0.47 9.40
N THR A 66 -7.90 -0.44 10.08
CA THR A 66 -7.12 -1.50 9.45
C THR A 66 -7.98 -2.36 8.52
N ARG A 67 -9.21 -2.70 8.93
CA ARG A 67 -10.14 -3.45 8.07
C ARG A 67 -10.53 -2.63 6.83
N ASN A 68 -10.79 -1.33 7.00
CA ASN A 68 -11.08 -0.45 5.88
C ASN A 68 -9.89 -0.34 4.92
N ASN A 69 -8.66 -0.20 5.44
CA ASN A 69 -7.44 -0.15 4.63
C ASN A 69 -7.25 -1.45 3.82
N LEU A 70 -7.44 -2.61 4.46
CA LEU A 70 -7.37 -3.90 3.77
C LEU A 70 -8.46 -4.07 2.70
N ASP A 71 -9.67 -3.53 2.93
CA ASP A 71 -10.74 -3.54 1.93
C ASP A 71 -10.42 -2.62 0.74
N ILE A 72 -9.87 -1.43 0.99
CA ILE A 72 -9.37 -0.54 -0.07
C ILE A 72 -8.29 -1.28 -0.87
N LEU A 73 -7.33 -1.90 -0.19
CA LEU A 73 -6.23 -2.62 -0.82
C LEU A 73 -6.73 -3.78 -1.71
N LYS A 74 -7.63 -4.62 -1.20
CA LYS A 74 -8.21 -5.76 -1.94
C LYS A 74 -8.99 -5.31 -3.18
N ARG A 75 -9.79 -4.25 -3.06
CA ARG A 75 -10.59 -3.73 -4.18
C ARG A 75 -9.74 -3.11 -5.28
N ASN A 76 -8.54 -2.65 -4.94
CA ASN A 76 -7.66 -1.91 -5.84
C ASN A 76 -6.41 -2.69 -6.26
N GLU A 77 -6.19 -3.91 -5.78
CA GLU A 77 -4.97 -4.69 -6.01
C GLU A 77 -4.57 -4.72 -7.49
N SER A 78 -5.50 -5.08 -8.38
CA SER A 78 -5.18 -5.21 -9.81
C SER A 78 -4.72 -3.89 -10.45
N LEU A 79 -5.26 -2.75 -10.00
CA LEU A 79 -4.87 -1.44 -10.49
C LEU A 79 -3.52 -1.01 -9.92
N ILE A 80 -3.27 -1.26 -8.64
CA ILE A 80 -1.97 -0.98 -7.99
C ILE A 80 -0.85 -1.75 -8.70
N TRP A 81 -1.05 -3.03 -9.00
CA TRP A 81 -0.09 -3.82 -9.77
C TRP A 81 0.16 -3.24 -11.16
N LYS A 82 -0.90 -2.86 -11.87
CA LYS A 82 -0.78 -2.26 -13.20
C LYS A 82 0.04 -0.97 -13.16
N CYS A 83 -0.24 -0.07 -12.22
CA CYS A 83 0.54 1.16 -12.04
C CYS A 83 2.02 0.85 -11.78
N ALA A 84 2.31 -0.12 -10.91
CA ALA A 84 3.69 -0.49 -10.59
C ALA A 84 4.45 -1.11 -11.78
N GLU A 85 3.76 -1.83 -12.66
CA GLU A 85 4.34 -2.36 -13.89
C GLU A 85 4.64 -1.25 -14.91
N GLU A 86 3.73 -0.28 -15.07
CA GLU A 86 3.89 0.88 -15.95
C GLU A 86 5.05 1.79 -15.50
N GLU A 87 5.21 2.02 -14.19
CA GLU A 87 6.35 2.74 -13.62
C GLU A 87 7.68 2.04 -13.92
N LYS A 88 7.72 0.70 -13.81
CA LYS A 88 8.93 -0.07 -14.15
C LYS A 88 9.32 0.06 -15.61
N THR A 89 8.36 0.17 -16.53
CA THR A 89 8.63 0.33 -17.97
C THR A 89 9.05 1.74 -18.38
N SER A 90 8.85 2.73 -17.50
CA SER A 90 9.16 4.14 -17.75
C SER A 90 10.59 4.53 -17.33
N THR A 91 11.35 3.59 -16.75
CA THR A 91 12.74 3.75 -16.28
C THR A 91 13.71 2.98 -17.17
#